data_AF-A0AAX4K099-F1
#
_entry.id   AF-A0AAX4K099-F1
#
_cell.length_a   1.000
_cell.length_b   1.000
_cell.length_c   1.000
_cell.angle_alpha   90.00
_cell.angle_beta   90.00
_cell.angle_gamma   90.00
#
_symmetry.space_group_name_H-M   'P 1'
#
loop_
_entity.id
_entity.type
_entity.pdbx_description
1 polymer ?
#
loop_
_entity_poly.entity_id
_entity_poly.type
_entity_poly.pdbx_seq_one_letter_code
_entity_poly.pdbx_strand_id
1 'polypeptide(L)'
;MSYLSETSLVNIAVTSSDTFEEAITILYDDILYGRYQELLRKCTTIKRLRQYVSAIRTIRTPVVRDTKPVELFAAFPNLRKIYVGKDCMQIIEYIPPSASTKGQSTFIRYSSLAIKPREVVQSLQTLMSPSRDLPLPEEWNVTEKLLRLDVSPLQPNLDLEEITHQGNVIVDTWRNGKGIFEIPIHKLLVYCAIPCEDLYERLIELRQNTKLAPSILAISVVQEDLERKEGPNIITLIENSAYLVERLMIKYTMSKISMDIHQFLQKDIRFPKDVDNTLKILEITLSLRSILPGIPLEHENLDLELGYTGPPISLASFRISLDCSPDKISQQVNGKERLVTYKPRIPPLSQITKGMLAIGGINCKYILGVYGCEDKEYRSEMLNEMFQMEMRELLKARKEPVRWRRLSPEERV
;
A
#
# COMPACT_ATOMS: atom_id res chain seq x y z
N MET A 1 0.07 -28.12 -16.06
CA MET A 1 -1.16 -28.46 -15.30
C MET A 1 -1.68 -27.38 -14.33
N SER A 2 -1.10 -26.18 -14.25
CA SER A 2 -1.35 -25.18 -13.19
C SER A 2 -2.75 -24.54 -13.13
N TYR A 3 -3.57 -24.70 -14.17
CA TYR A 3 -4.95 -24.19 -14.20
C TYR A 3 -6.01 -25.20 -13.71
N LEU A 4 -5.59 -26.42 -13.36
CA LEU A 4 -6.50 -27.47 -12.90
C LEU A 4 -6.89 -27.26 -11.43
N SER A 5 -8.10 -27.69 -11.07
CA SER A 5 -8.56 -27.65 -9.68
C SER A 5 -7.76 -28.60 -8.78
N GLU A 6 -7.68 -28.30 -7.48
CA GLU A 6 -7.02 -29.16 -6.48
C GLU A 6 -7.54 -30.60 -6.54
N THR A 7 -8.86 -30.78 -6.66
CA THR A 7 -9.50 -32.10 -6.78
C THR A 7 -9.05 -32.85 -8.05
N SER A 8 -8.95 -32.14 -9.18
CA SER A 8 -8.47 -32.73 -10.44
C SER A 8 -7.01 -33.17 -10.31
N LEU A 9 -6.16 -32.34 -9.70
CA LEU A 9 -4.74 -32.65 -9.49
C LEU A 9 -4.56 -33.83 -8.52
N VAL A 10 -5.36 -33.91 -7.46
CA VAL A 10 -5.35 -35.04 -6.53
C VAL A 10 -5.73 -36.34 -7.25
N ASN A 11 -6.78 -36.32 -8.08
CA ASN A 11 -7.18 -37.48 -8.87
C ASN A 11 -6.06 -37.91 -9.82
N ILE A 12 -5.44 -36.97 -10.54
CA ILE A 12 -4.30 -37.24 -11.42
C ILE A 12 -3.13 -37.87 -10.65
N ALA A 13 -2.82 -37.36 -9.45
CA ALA A 13 -1.78 -37.91 -8.59
C ALA A 13 -2.10 -39.33 -8.05
N VAL A 14 -3.37 -39.74 -8.03
CA VAL A 14 -3.77 -41.09 -7.63
C VAL A 14 -3.78 -42.05 -8.82
N THR A 15 -4.27 -41.60 -9.98
CA THR A 15 -4.60 -42.48 -11.11
C THR A 15 -3.50 -42.64 -12.14
N SER A 16 -2.54 -41.71 -12.21
CA SER A 16 -1.50 -41.71 -13.26
C SER A 16 -0.11 -41.60 -12.67
N SER A 17 0.75 -42.58 -12.96
CA SER A 17 2.17 -42.57 -12.59
C SER A 17 2.96 -41.49 -13.32
N ASP A 18 2.61 -41.25 -14.59
CA ASP A 18 3.44 -40.48 -15.52
C ASP A 18 3.29 -38.98 -15.27
N THR A 19 2.12 -38.57 -14.76
CA THR A 19 1.79 -37.19 -14.43
C THR A 19 1.82 -36.93 -12.93
N PHE A 20 2.20 -37.93 -12.12
CA PHE A 20 2.23 -37.84 -10.67
C PHE A 20 3.10 -36.69 -10.18
N GLU A 21 4.35 -36.61 -10.68
CA GLU A 21 5.35 -35.66 -10.20
C GLU A 21 4.98 -34.21 -10.51
N GLU A 22 4.45 -33.94 -11.70
CA GLU A 22 3.96 -32.61 -12.08
C GLU A 22 2.75 -32.18 -11.22
N ALA A 23 1.81 -33.11 -10.99
CA ALA A 23 0.62 -32.84 -10.19
C ALA A 23 0.97 -32.53 -8.72
N ILE A 24 1.86 -33.32 -8.10
CA ILE A 24 2.26 -33.07 -6.71
C ILE A 24 3.11 -31.80 -6.58
N THR A 25 3.92 -31.46 -7.59
CA THR A 25 4.71 -30.22 -7.57
C THR A 25 3.80 -29.00 -7.49
N ILE A 26 2.67 -29.01 -8.21
CA ILE A 26 1.69 -27.92 -8.15
C ILE A 26 0.90 -27.95 -6.84
N LEU A 27 0.44 -29.12 -6.41
CA LEU A 27 -0.39 -29.28 -5.21
C LEU A 27 0.33 -28.93 -3.91
N TYR A 28 1.62 -29.25 -3.82
CA TYR A 28 2.38 -29.19 -2.58
C TYR A 28 3.49 -28.14 -2.63
N ASP A 29 3.54 -27.26 -3.64
CA ASP A 29 4.50 -26.15 -3.70
C ASP A 29 4.44 -25.28 -2.43
N ASP A 30 3.24 -24.99 -1.94
CA ASP A 30 2.94 -24.28 -0.69
C ASP A 30 2.04 -25.14 0.21
N ILE A 31 2.52 -25.44 1.43
CA ILE A 31 1.79 -26.30 2.36
C ILE A 31 1.77 -25.74 3.79
N LEU A 32 0.63 -25.93 4.47
CA LEU A 32 0.56 -25.77 5.93
C LEU A 32 1.33 -26.92 6.61
N TYR A 33 2.18 -26.60 7.59
CA TYR A 33 2.98 -27.60 8.30
C TYR A 33 2.11 -28.69 8.97
N GLY A 34 0.94 -28.34 9.51
CA GLY A 34 -0.01 -29.32 10.03
C GLY A 34 -0.53 -30.30 8.97
N ARG A 35 -0.76 -29.84 7.73
CA ARG A 35 -1.15 -30.71 6.60
C ARG A 35 -0.01 -31.64 6.19
N TYR A 36 1.25 -31.18 6.26
CA TYR A 36 2.41 -32.04 6.08
C TYR A 36 2.47 -33.14 7.15
N GLN A 37 2.23 -32.81 8.42
CA GLN A 37 2.18 -33.81 9.50
C GLN A 37 1.09 -34.86 9.27
N GLU A 38 -0.07 -34.47 8.73
CA GLU A 38 -1.11 -35.42 8.33
C GLU A 38 -0.68 -36.29 7.14
N LEU A 39 -0.02 -35.70 6.15
CA LEU A 39 0.52 -36.42 5.00
C LEU A 39 1.53 -37.48 5.45
N LEU A 40 2.43 -37.14 6.39
CA LEU A 40 3.37 -38.07 7.00
C LEU A 40 2.67 -39.27 7.65
N ARG A 41 1.54 -39.05 8.34
CA ARG A 41 0.77 -40.12 8.99
C ARG A 41 0.04 -41.02 7.98
N LYS A 42 -0.40 -40.46 6.85
CA LYS A 42 -1.20 -41.17 5.84
C LYS A 42 -0.33 -41.85 4.77
N CYS A 43 0.89 -41.38 4.53
CA CYS A 43 1.76 -41.89 3.49
C CYS A 43 2.44 -43.20 3.93
N THR A 44 2.04 -44.31 3.31
CA THR A 44 2.56 -45.65 3.65
C THR A 44 3.88 -46.01 2.98
N THR A 45 4.29 -45.28 1.93
CA THR A 45 5.52 -45.58 1.17
C THR A 45 6.56 -44.47 1.29
N ILE A 46 7.80 -44.86 1.63
CA ILE A 46 8.94 -43.94 1.73
C ILE A 46 9.22 -43.26 0.39
N LYS A 47 9.07 -43.99 -0.73
CA LYS A 47 9.29 -43.45 -2.07
C LYS A 47 8.36 -42.28 -2.38
N ARG A 48 7.05 -42.42 -2.15
CA ARG A 48 6.09 -41.32 -2.37
C ARG A 48 6.33 -40.17 -1.41
N LEU A 49 6.63 -40.46 -0.14
CA LEU A 49 6.94 -39.41 0.83
C LEU A 49 8.09 -38.51 0.36
N ARG A 50 9.18 -39.10 -0.16
CA ARG A 50 10.30 -38.33 -0.71
C ARG A 50 9.87 -37.43 -1.86
N GLN A 51 9.00 -37.91 -2.75
CA GLN A 51 8.48 -37.13 -3.87
C GLN A 51 7.62 -35.95 -3.40
N TYR A 52 6.75 -36.15 -2.40
CA TYR A 52 6.00 -35.04 -1.78
C TYR A 52 6.93 -34.04 -1.09
N VAL A 53 7.91 -34.52 -0.33
CA VAL A 53 8.89 -33.67 0.37
C VAL A 53 9.73 -32.85 -0.62
N SER A 54 10.10 -33.42 -1.78
CA SER A 54 10.81 -32.69 -2.82
C SER A 54 9.94 -31.69 -3.58
N ALA A 55 8.63 -31.84 -3.59
CA ALA A 55 7.72 -30.88 -4.22
C ALA A 55 7.58 -29.58 -3.41
N ILE A 56 7.79 -29.64 -2.10
CA ILE A 56 7.55 -28.51 -1.20
C ILE A 56 8.64 -27.44 -1.33
N ARG A 57 8.21 -26.23 -1.70
CA ARG A 57 9.05 -25.01 -1.79
C ARG A 57 8.72 -24.00 -0.71
N THR A 58 7.51 -24.04 -0.18
CA THR A 58 7.00 -23.09 0.80
C THR A 58 6.29 -23.82 1.93
N ILE A 59 6.63 -23.48 3.18
CA ILE A 59 5.95 -23.99 4.36
C ILE A 59 5.36 -22.85 5.17
N ARG A 60 4.11 -23.01 5.59
CA ARG A 60 3.41 -22.13 6.51
C ARG A 60 3.25 -22.82 7.85
N THR A 61 3.89 -22.28 8.88
CA THR A 61 3.84 -22.82 10.24
C THR A 61 3.21 -21.82 11.20
N PRO A 62 2.34 -22.26 12.13
CA PRO A 62 1.92 -21.39 13.24
C PRO A 62 3.14 -20.96 14.07
N VAL A 63 2.98 -19.95 14.94
CA VAL A 63 4.04 -19.59 15.90
C VAL A 63 4.16 -20.73 16.91
N VAL A 64 4.99 -21.72 16.60
CA VAL A 64 5.28 -22.85 17.49
C VAL A 64 6.75 -22.73 17.84
N ARG A 65 7.03 -22.50 19.13
CA ARG A 65 8.39 -22.33 19.66
C ARG A 65 9.32 -23.52 19.35
N ASP A 66 8.72 -24.69 19.12
CA ASP A 66 9.46 -25.94 18.91
C ASP A 66 9.84 -26.19 17.44
N THR A 67 9.23 -25.49 16.48
CA THR A 67 9.57 -25.68 15.06
C THR A 67 10.76 -24.81 14.69
N LYS A 68 11.97 -25.39 14.69
CA LYS A 68 13.19 -24.69 14.29
C LYS A 68 13.27 -24.57 12.77
N PRO A 69 13.47 -23.36 12.20
CA PRO A 69 13.64 -23.19 10.76
C PRO A 69 14.70 -24.11 10.14
N VAL A 70 15.78 -24.37 10.89
CA VAL A 70 16.87 -25.27 10.50
C VAL A 70 16.38 -26.68 10.21
N GLU A 71 15.53 -27.22 11.09
CA GLU A 71 14.99 -28.56 10.95
C GLU A 71 14.08 -28.66 9.73
N LEU A 72 13.34 -27.58 9.42
CA LEU A 72 12.54 -27.51 8.20
C LEU A 72 13.44 -27.46 6.96
N PHE A 73 14.43 -26.57 6.88
CA PHE A 73 15.34 -26.53 5.73
C PHE A 73 16.14 -27.83 5.56
N ALA A 74 16.43 -28.56 6.65
CA ALA A 74 17.03 -29.88 6.58
C ALA A 74 16.05 -30.98 6.11
N ALA A 75 14.79 -30.92 6.54
CA ALA A 75 13.78 -31.91 6.19
C ALA A 75 13.27 -31.77 4.74
N PHE A 76 13.31 -30.57 4.18
CA PHE A 76 12.76 -30.26 2.87
C PHE A 76 13.89 -29.76 1.93
N PRO A 77 14.44 -30.63 1.06
CA PRO A 77 15.66 -30.35 0.28
C PRO A 77 15.47 -29.21 -0.73
N ASN A 78 14.21 -28.90 -1.01
CA ASN A 78 13.77 -28.01 -2.05
C ASN A 78 13.13 -26.73 -1.49
N LEU A 79 13.08 -26.60 -0.16
CA LEU A 79 12.47 -25.48 0.54
C LEU A 79 13.16 -24.16 0.20
N ARG A 80 12.34 -23.16 -0.09
CA ARG A 80 12.74 -21.79 -0.39
C ARG A 80 12.24 -20.82 0.66
N LYS A 81 11.04 -21.04 1.22
CA LYS A 81 10.38 -20.07 2.10
C LYS A 81 9.72 -20.74 3.29
N ILE A 82 9.87 -20.13 4.46
CA ILE A 82 9.12 -20.47 5.66
C ILE A 82 8.34 -19.23 6.09
N TYR A 83 7.02 -19.35 6.17
CA TYR A 83 6.12 -18.36 6.75
C TYR A 83 5.79 -18.75 8.18
N VAL A 84 5.98 -17.83 9.10
CA VAL A 84 5.81 -18.06 10.54
C VAL A 84 4.70 -17.17 11.08
N GLY A 85 3.76 -17.82 11.78
CA GLY A 85 2.67 -17.17 12.48
C GLY A 85 1.46 -16.81 11.61
N LYS A 86 0.41 -16.34 12.27
CA LYS A 86 -0.77 -15.81 11.58
C LYS A 86 -0.36 -14.55 10.81
N ASP A 87 -0.88 -14.40 9.60
CA ASP A 87 -0.63 -13.25 8.72
C ASP A 87 0.85 -13.00 8.34
N CYS A 88 1.70 -14.04 8.36
CA CYS A 88 3.09 -13.96 7.93
C CYS A 88 3.94 -12.96 8.74
N MET A 89 3.86 -13.03 10.07
CA MET A 89 4.65 -12.19 10.97
C MET A 89 6.15 -12.25 10.68
N GLN A 90 6.66 -13.44 10.31
CA GLN A 90 8.03 -13.60 9.80
C GLN A 90 8.08 -14.46 8.54
N ILE A 91 9.05 -14.16 7.68
CA ILE A 91 9.41 -14.98 6.51
C ILE A 91 10.90 -15.23 6.54
N ILE A 92 11.31 -16.49 6.35
CA ILE A 92 12.71 -16.84 6.14
C ILE A 92 12.83 -17.36 4.72
N GLU A 93 13.57 -16.65 3.88
CA GLU A 93 13.76 -16.96 2.47
C GLU A 93 15.20 -17.40 2.21
N TYR A 94 15.37 -18.59 1.63
CA TYR A 94 16.64 -19.09 1.16
C TYR A 94 16.94 -18.55 -0.23
N ILE A 95 18.07 -17.85 -0.35
CA ILE A 95 18.59 -17.35 -1.60
C ILE A 95 19.67 -18.33 -2.09
N PRO A 96 19.41 -19.07 -3.18
CA PRO A 96 20.41 -19.99 -3.71
C PRO A 96 21.69 -19.23 -4.10
N PRO A 97 22.87 -19.83 -3.89
CA PRO A 97 24.13 -19.24 -4.30
C PRO A 97 24.07 -18.95 -5.81
N SER A 98 24.33 -17.70 -6.18
CA SER A 98 24.57 -17.31 -7.56
C SER A 98 25.97 -17.76 -7.99
N ALA A 99 26.23 -17.80 -9.30
CA ALA A 99 27.58 -18.09 -9.82
C ALA A 99 28.68 -17.15 -9.25
N SER A 100 28.30 -15.98 -8.71
CA SER A 100 29.20 -15.00 -8.09
C SER A 100 29.38 -15.15 -6.57
N THR A 101 28.50 -15.87 -5.87
CA THR A 101 28.58 -16.07 -4.41
C THR A 101 29.05 -17.49 -4.14
N LYS A 102 30.35 -17.64 -3.86
CA LYS A 102 30.99 -18.94 -3.60
C LYS A 102 30.35 -19.63 -2.38
N GLY A 103 29.40 -20.52 -2.61
CA GLY A 103 29.05 -21.66 -1.75
C GLY A 103 28.39 -21.39 -0.39
N GLN A 104 28.18 -20.14 0.03
CA GLN A 104 27.48 -19.85 1.28
C GLN A 104 25.97 -19.76 1.07
N SER A 105 25.22 -20.44 1.94
CA SER A 105 23.76 -20.30 2.00
C SER A 105 23.43 -18.92 2.54
N THR A 106 22.68 -18.14 1.77
CA THR A 106 22.24 -16.80 2.18
C THR A 106 20.75 -16.82 2.46
N PHE A 107 20.35 -16.13 3.51
CA PHE A 107 18.96 -16.07 3.95
C PHE A 107 18.52 -14.62 4.11
N ILE A 108 17.25 -14.36 3.81
CA ILE A 108 16.62 -13.09 4.14
C ILE A 108 15.54 -13.37 5.17
N ARG A 109 15.61 -12.65 6.29
CA ARG A 109 14.54 -12.65 7.28
C ARG A 109 13.71 -11.40 7.11
N TYR A 110 12.43 -11.61 6.85
CA TYR A 110 11.45 -10.54 6.82
C TYR A 110 10.66 -10.55 8.12
N SER A 111 10.54 -9.39 8.76
CA SER A 111 9.69 -9.20 9.95
C SER A 111 8.56 -8.20 9.68
N SER A 112 7.44 -8.39 10.36
CA SER A 112 6.35 -7.41 10.40
C SER A 112 6.18 -6.87 11.82
N LEU A 113 6.17 -5.54 11.96
CA LEU A 113 6.12 -4.86 13.23
C LEU A 113 4.99 -3.83 13.29
N ALA A 114 4.43 -3.69 14.49
CA ALA A 114 3.58 -2.58 14.87
C ALA A 114 4.16 -1.96 16.15
N ILE A 115 4.54 -0.70 16.07
CA ILE A 115 5.26 0.03 17.12
C ILE A 115 4.69 1.44 17.30
N LYS A 116 5.12 2.09 18.37
CA LYS A 116 4.78 3.47 18.69
C LYS A 116 5.80 4.42 18.07
N PRO A 117 5.45 5.71 17.86
CA PRO A 117 6.39 6.69 17.33
C PRO A 117 7.70 6.79 18.11
N ARG A 118 7.64 6.82 19.45
CA ARG A 118 8.84 6.85 20.30
C ARG A 118 9.73 5.60 20.20
N GLU A 119 9.22 4.50 19.68
CA GLU A 119 9.94 3.23 19.56
C GLU A 119 10.73 3.15 18.24
N VAL A 120 10.52 4.07 17.29
CA VAL A 120 11.26 4.08 16.00
C VAL A 120 12.77 4.28 16.17
N VAL A 121 13.20 4.91 17.27
CA VAL A 121 14.62 5.12 17.61
C VAL A 121 15.31 3.83 18.04
N GLN A 122 14.55 2.79 18.39
CA GLN A 122 15.09 1.50 18.80
C GLN A 122 15.43 0.65 17.57
N SER A 123 16.49 -0.15 17.67
CA SER A 123 16.85 -1.10 16.62
C SER A 123 15.85 -2.26 16.55
N LEU A 124 15.80 -2.94 15.40
CA LEU A 124 14.96 -4.13 15.22
C LEU A 124 15.19 -5.18 16.31
N GLN A 125 16.46 -5.44 16.66
CA GLN A 125 16.83 -6.41 17.69
C GLN A 125 16.25 -6.08 19.07
N THR A 126 16.11 -4.79 19.39
CA THR A 126 15.53 -4.33 20.66
C THR A 126 14.01 -4.47 20.66
N LEU A 127 13.38 -4.22 19.51
CA LEU A 127 11.93 -4.28 19.33
C LEU A 127 11.40 -5.72 19.22
N MET A 128 12.23 -6.62 18.70
CA MET A 128 11.93 -8.04 18.60
C MET A 128 12.18 -8.71 19.95
N SER A 129 11.10 -9.02 20.68
CA SER A 129 11.21 -9.83 21.90
C SER A 129 11.79 -11.22 21.56
N PRO A 130 12.72 -11.78 22.36
CA PRO A 130 13.21 -13.15 22.19
C PRO A 130 12.10 -14.21 22.27
N SER A 131 10.92 -13.86 22.78
CA SER A 131 9.74 -14.72 22.78
C SER A 131 9.01 -14.82 21.44
N ARG A 132 9.28 -13.89 20.51
CA ARG A 132 8.69 -13.79 19.16
C ARG A 132 9.67 -14.19 18.06
N ASP A 133 10.96 -14.27 18.40
CA ASP A 133 12.02 -14.57 17.46
C ASP A 133 12.36 -16.07 17.46
N LEU A 134 12.29 -16.69 16.29
CA LEU A 134 12.86 -18.02 16.09
C LEU A 134 14.38 -17.89 16.02
N PRO A 135 15.14 -18.60 16.87
CA PRO A 135 16.60 -18.57 16.80
C PRO A 135 17.07 -19.13 15.46
N LEU A 136 17.93 -18.37 14.78
CA LEU A 136 18.62 -18.79 13.57
C LEU A 136 20.06 -19.17 13.93
N PRO A 137 20.67 -20.14 13.22
CA PRO A 137 22.07 -20.50 13.43
C PRO A 137 22.99 -19.33 13.15
N GLU A 138 24.04 -19.17 13.95
CA GLU A 138 25.05 -18.11 13.76
C GLU A 138 25.83 -18.30 12.45
N GLU A 139 25.92 -19.53 11.95
CA GLU A 139 26.61 -19.86 10.70
C GLU A 139 25.82 -19.42 9.45
N TRP A 140 24.54 -19.04 9.60
CA TRP A 140 23.73 -18.57 8.50
C TRP A 140 24.03 -17.10 8.20
N ASN A 141 24.31 -16.80 6.93
CA ASN A 141 24.40 -15.42 6.49
C ASN A 141 22.98 -14.86 6.30
N VAL A 142 22.45 -14.20 7.34
CA VAL A 142 21.09 -13.67 7.37
C VAL A 142 21.10 -12.16 7.15
N THR A 143 20.33 -11.69 6.17
CA THR A 143 20.01 -10.28 5.98
C THR A 143 18.62 -9.96 6.54
N GLU A 144 18.54 -8.99 7.44
CA GLU A 144 17.28 -8.54 8.03
C GLU A 144 16.57 -7.50 7.16
N LYS A 145 15.26 -7.65 6.97
CA LYS A 145 14.38 -6.71 6.28
C LYS A 145 13.03 -6.60 6.98
N LEU A 146 12.36 -5.48 6.83
CA LEU A 146 10.97 -5.34 7.27
C LEU A 146 10.02 -5.54 6.09
N LEU A 147 9.14 -6.52 6.20
CA LEU A 147 8.02 -6.65 5.27
C LEU A 147 7.00 -5.53 5.48
N ARG A 148 6.72 -5.21 6.74
CA ARG A 148 5.76 -4.19 7.15
C ARG A 148 6.17 -3.54 8.46
N LEU A 149 6.13 -2.21 8.50
CA LEU A 149 6.22 -1.41 9.71
C LEU A 149 4.95 -0.56 9.84
N ASP A 150 4.25 -0.71 10.96
CA ASP A 150 3.08 0.07 11.33
C ASP A 150 3.44 0.97 12.53
N VAL A 151 3.40 2.29 12.34
CA VAL A 151 3.69 3.29 13.36
C VAL A 151 2.41 4.04 13.68
N SER A 152 1.84 3.74 14.84
CA SER A 152 0.53 4.25 15.26
C SER A 152 0.61 4.92 16.64
N PRO A 153 -0.11 6.04 16.87
CA PRO A 153 -0.10 6.74 18.14
C PRO A 153 -0.74 5.90 19.26
N LEU A 154 -0.28 6.12 20.49
CA LEU A 154 -0.68 5.38 21.68
C LEU A 154 -2.12 5.66 22.13
N GLN A 155 -2.63 6.84 21.82
CA GLN A 155 -3.89 7.35 22.34
C GLN A 155 -4.67 8.04 21.21
N PRO A 156 -5.98 7.79 21.10
CA PRO A 156 -6.81 8.37 20.04
C PRO A 156 -7.09 9.88 20.21
N ASN A 157 -6.64 10.51 21.31
CA ASN A 157 -7.01 11.87 21.71
C ASN A 157 -5.80 12.79 21.94
N LEU A 158 -4.67 12.53 21.29
CA LEU A 158 -3.53 13.46 21.34
C LEU A 158 -3.92 14.78 20.66
N ASP A 159 -3.44 15.90 21.20
CA ASP A 159 -3.58 17.17 20.51
C ASP A 159 -2.69 17.22 19.25
N LEU A 160 -2.94 18.20 18.38
CA LEU A 160 -2.21 18.31 17.12
C LEU A 160 -0.70 18.50 17.33
N GLU A 161 -0.30 19.25 18.36
CA GLU A 161 1.10 19.53 18.66
C GLU A 161 1.86 18.25 19.02
N GLU A 162 1.28 17.41 19.87
CA GLU A 162 1.89 16.14 20.26
C GLU A 162 1.92 15.14 19.10
N ILE A 163 0.89 15.10 18.26
CA ILE A 163 0.88 14.25 17.05
C ILE A 163 1.97 14.71 16.08
N THR A 164 2.08 16.01 15.83
CA THR A 164 3.12 16.58 14.95
C THR A 164 4.51 16.30 15.50
N HIS A 165 4.73 16.50 16.80
CA HIS A 165 6.01 16.17 17.44
C HIS A 165 6.40 14.70 17.24
N GLN A 166 5.44 13.78 17.40
CA GLN A 166 5.65 12.36 17.10
C GLN A 166 5.97 12.11 15.62
N GLY A 167 5.31 12.82 14.70
CA GLY A 167 5.62 12.81 13.27
C GLY A 167 7.06 13.21 12.99
N ASN A 168 7.54 14.29 13.61
CA ASN A 168 8.88 14.83 13.40
C ASN A 168 9.95 13.85 13.88
N VAL A 169 9.75 13.21 15.05
CA VAL A 169 10.65 12.15 15.54
C VAL A 169 10.79 11.01 14.53
N ILE A 170 9.69 10.61 13.88
CA ILE A 170 9.70 9.56 12.85
C ILE A 170 10.51 10.02 11.64
N VAL A 171 10.23 11.22 11.11
CA VAL A 171 10.93 11.77 9.95
C VAL A 171 12.42 11.94 10.25
N ASP A 172 12.80 12.50 11.38
CA ASP A 172 14.19 12.68 11.79
C ASP A 172 14.93 11.36 11.91
N THR A 173 14.31 10.36 12.54
CA THR A 173 14.93 9.04 12.68
C THR A 173 15.10 8.37 11.32
N TRP A 174 14.08 8.50 10.45
CA TRP A 174 14.14 7.99 9.08
C TRP A 174 15.20 8.72 8.26
N ARG A 175 15.27 10.06 8.37
CA ARG A 175 16.23 10.95 7.71
C ARG A 175 17.67 10.51 7.99
N ASN A 176 17.95 10.30 9.27
CA ASN A 176 19.26 9.91 9.75
C ASN A 176 19.58 8.42 9.52
N GLY A 177 18.63 7.62 9.04
CA GLY A 177 18.80 6.18 8.85
C GLY A 177 19.18 5.46 10.13
N LYS A 178 18.54 5.82 11.25
CA LYS A 178 18.83 5.28 12.59
C LYS A 178 17.70 4.37 13.09
N GLY A 179 17.99 3.56 14.11
CA GLY A 179 16.97 2.77 14.80
C GLY A 179 16.31 1.77 13.86
N ILE A 180 14.99 1.79 13.75
CA ILE A 180 14.25 0.86 12.90
C ILE A 180 14.42 1.13 11.40
N PHE A 181 14.89 2.33 11.04
CA PHE A 181 15.10 2.74 9.64
C PHE A 181 16.51 2.42 9.12
N GLU A 182 17.37 1.80 9.93
CA GLU A 182 18.67 1.25 9.49
C GLU A 182 18.50 0.10 8.49
N ILE A 183 17.35 -0.57 8.52
CA ILE A 183 17.04 -1.72 7.68
C ILE A 183 16.02 -1.36 6.58
N PRO A 184 16.08 -2.00 5.40
CA PRO A 184 15.09 -1.78 4.35
C PRO A 184 13.68 -2.18 4.78
N ILE A 185 12.71 -1.31 4.52
CA ILE A 185 11.29 -1.51 4.82
C ILE A 185 10.51 -1.60 3.51
N HIS A 186 9.81 -2.69 3.26
CA HIS A 186 8.99 -2.84 2.05
C HIS A 186 7.66 -2.07 2.15
N LYS A 187 6.97 -2.13 3.30
CA LYS A 187 5.71 -1.41 3.55
C LYS A 187 5.82 -0.57 4.81
N LEU A 188 5.74 0.75 4.68
CA LEU A 188 5.76 1.69 5.80
C LEU A 188 4.39 2.34 5.94
N LEU A 189 3.75 2.17 7.11
CA LEU A 189 2.47 2.78 7.43
C LEU A 189 2.66 3.69 8.65
N VAL A 190 2.49 5.00 8.45
CA VAL A 190 2.57 6.01 9.51
C VAL A 190 1.22 6.67 9.68
N TYR A 191 0.61 6.43 10.83
CA TYR A 191 -0.72 6.94 11.19
C TYR A 191 -0.66 8.17 12.10
N CYS A 192 0.53 8.74 12.28
CA CYS A 192 0.72 10.04 12.91
C CYS A 192 0.70 11.12 11.84
N ALA A 193 0.22 12.31 12.18
CA ALA A 193 0.34 13.46 11.30
C ALA A 193 1.81 13.85 11.15
N ILE A 194 2.25 14.00 9.91
CA ILE A 194 3.57 14.51 9.57
C ILE A 194 3.39 15.84 8.81
N PRO A 195 4.14 16.89 9.16
CA PRO A 195 4.18 18.11 8.36
C PRO A 195 4.55 17.80 6.91
N CYS A 196 3.79 18.39 5.97
CA CYS A 196 4.00 18.17 4.54
C CYS A 196 5.42 18.56 4.09
N GLU A 197 6.00 19.60 4.68
CA GLU A 197 7.35 20.10 4.37
C GLU A 197 8.44 19.11 4.79
N ASP A 198 8.42 18.65 6.04
CA ASP A 198 9.39 17.67 6.57
C ASP A 198 9.38 16.36 5.76
N LEU A 199 8.19 15.88 5.41
CA LEU A 199 8.06 14.68 4.59
C LEU A 199 8.58 14.91 3.17
N TYR A 200 8.30 16.07 2.59
CA TYR A 200 8.77 16.44 1.26
C TYR A 200 10.30 16.46 1.19
N GLU A 201 10.97 17.08 2.15
CA GLU A 201 12.43 17.08 2.25
C GLU A 201 12.97 15.63 2.31
N ARG A 202 12.36 14.79 3.14
CA ARG A 202 12.79 13.39 3.26
C ARG A 202 12.64 12.60 1.96
N LEU A 203 11.53 12.80 1.25
CA LEU A 203 11.31 12.14 -0.04
C LEU A 203 12.37 12.56 -1.07
N ILE A 204 12.76 13.84 -1.11
CA ILE A 204 13.84 14.31 -2.00
C ILE A 204 15.15 13.58 -1.71
N GLU A 205 15.54 13.47 -0.43
CA GLU A 205 16.76 12.77 -0.05
C GLU A 205 16.74 11.28 -0.46
N LEU A 206 15.59 10.62 -0.30
CA LEU A 206 15.42 9.21 -0.70
C LEU A 206 15.59 8.99 -2.21
N ARG A 207 15.38 10.01 -3.04
CA ARG A 207 15.65 9.91 -4.49
C ARG A 207 17.12 9.70 -4.80
N GLN A 208 18.02 10.14 -3.91
CA GLN A 208 19.45 9.90 -4.04
C GLN A 208 19.85 8.49 -3.56
N ASN A 209 19.01 7.83 -2.76
CA ASN A 209 19.25 6.48 -2.24
C ASN A 209 17.96 5.63 -2.24
N THR A 210 17.53 5.24 -3.43
CA THR A 210 16.26 4.51 -3.65
C THR A 210 16.20 3.14 -2.97
N LYS A 211 17.33 2.55 -2.57
CA LYS A 211 17.38 1.24 -1.91
C LYS A 211 16.67 1.21 -0.55
N LEU A 212 16.55 2.36 0.10
CA LEU A 212 15.89 2.51 1.40
C LEU A 212 14.44 3.00 1.28
N ALA A 213 13.98 3.31 0.06
CA ALA A 213 12.62 3.75 -0.16
C ALA A 213 11.64 2.56 -0.05
N PRO A 214 10.52 2.72 0.67
CA PRO A 214 9.51 1.67 0.75
C PRO A 214 8.74 1.55 -0.56
N SER A 215 8.41 0.33 -0.96
CA SER A 215 7.55 0.10 -2.13
C SER A 215 6.10 0.53 -1.86
N ILE A 216 5.66 0.48 -0.59
CA ILE A 216 4.34 0.93 -0.16
C ILE A 216 4.51 1.93 0.98
N LEU A 217 3.97 3.14 0.78
CA LEU A 217 3.97 4.20 1.77
C LEU A 217 2.53 4.59 2.09
N ALA A 218 2.11 4.43 3.35
CA ALA A 218 0.90 5.03 3.87
C ALA A 218 1.27 6.07 4.91
N ILE A 219 0.74 7.28 4.76
CA ILE A 219 1.09 8.44 5.55
C ILE A 219 -0.17 9.23 5.88
N SER A 220 -0.13 9.95 6.98
CA SER A 220 -1.10 11.00 7.27
C SER A 220 -0.37 12.32 7.34
N VAL A 221 -0.82 13.32 6.60
CA VAL A 221 -0.11 14.58 6.43
C VAL A 221 -0.94 15.75 6.91
N VAL A 222 -0.29 16.72 7.54
CA VAL A 222 -0.88 18.00 7.93
C VAL A 222 -0.15 19.11 7.19
N GLN A 223 -0.90 20.10 6.74
CA GLN A 223 -0.36 21.31 6.12
C GLN A 223 -0.38 22.41 7.17
N GLU A 224 0.81 22.85 7.59
CA GLU A 224 0.98 23.69 8.78
C GLU A 224 0.54 25.15 8.59
N ASP A 225 0.37 25.62 7.35
CA ASP A 225 -0.15 26.97 7.07
C ASP A 225 -1.02 26.96 5.81
N LEU A 226 -2.34 27.16 5.97
CA LEU A 226 -3.26 27.39 4.84
C LEU A 226 -3.05 28.78 4.20
N GLU A 227 -2.47 29.72 4.94
CA GLU A 227 -2.25 31.10 4.49
C GLU A 227 -0.93 31.27 3.72
N ARG A 228 0.07 30.40 3.95
CA ARG A 228 1.27 30.32 3.13
C ARG A 228 0.90 29.68 1.79
N LYS A 229 0.65 30.52 0.79
CA LYS A 229 0.44 30.09 -0.61
C LYS A 229 1.66 29.39 -1.21
N GLU A 230 2.84 29.61 -0.64
CA GLU A 230 4.12 29.09 -1.12
C GLU A 230 4.64 28.01 -0.16
N GLY A 231 4.73 26.77 -0.65
CA GLY A 231 5.22 25.62 0.12
C GLY A 231 4.82 24.29 -0.53
N PRO A 232 5.53 23.19 -0.19
CA PRO A 232 5.15 21.86 -0.65
C PRO A 232 3.76 21.48 -0.13
N ASN A 233 2.93 20.94 -1.02
CA ASN A 233 1.58 20.48 -0.69
C ASN A 233 1.39 19.01 -1.08
N ILE A 234 0.20 18.47 -0.86
CA ILE A 234 -0.13 17.08 -1.17
C ILE A 234 0.15 16.71 -2.63
N ILE A 235 -0.06 17.63 -3.59
CA ILE A 235 0.27 17.39 -5.00
C ILE A 235 1.77 17.20 -5.16
N THR A 236 2.57 18.10 -4.58
CA THR A 236 4.04 18.02 -4.64
C THR A 236 4.58 16.74 -3.99
N LEU A 237 3.94 16.26 -2.92
CA LEU A 237 4.25 14.97 -2.30
C LEU A 237 3.94 13.79 -3.23
N ILE A 238 2.79 13.80 -3.91
CA ILE A 238 2.41 12.76 -4.88
C ILE A 238 3.43 12.72 -6.02
N GLU A 239 3.78 13.87 -6.57
CA GLU A 239 4.76 14.00 -7.65
C GLU A 239 6.11 13.42 -7.24
N ASN A 240 6.61 13.72 -6.04
CA ASN A 240 7.91 13.22 -5.57
C ASN A 240 7.88 11.75 -5.17
N SER A 241 6.77 11.29 -4.57
CA SER A 241 6.58 9.89 -4.22
C SER A 241 6.48 9.00 -5.47
N ALA A 242 6.04 9.55 -6.61
CA ALA A 242 5.86 8.81 -7.86
C ALA A 242 7.12 8.07 -8.33
N TYR A 243 8.30 8.58 -7.96
CA TYR A 243 9.61 8.01 -8.30
C TYR A 243 10.08 6.91 -7.35
N LEU A 244 9.45 6.81 -6.18
CA LEU A 244 10.00 6.06 -5.05
C LEU A 244 9.14 4.86 -4.68
N VAL A 245 7.81 5.02 -4.76
CA VAL A 245 6.86 4.06 -4.21
C VAL A 245 5.95 3.51 -5.30
N GLU A 246 5.64 2.22 -5.23
CA GLU A 246 4.66 1.60 -6.13
C GLU A 246 3.22 1.91 -5.70
N ARG A 247 3.01 2.12 -4.39
CA ARG A 247 1.72 2.45 -3.81
C ARG A 247 1.85 3.56 -2.76
N LEU A 248 1.12 4.64 -2.99
CA LEU A 248 1.00 5.76 -2.05
C LEU A 248 -0.42 5.80 -1.48
N MET A 249 -0.52 5.89 -0.15
CA MET A 249 -1.78 6.05 0.57
C MET A 249 -1.71 7.28 1.48
N ILE A 250 -2.45 8.34 1.15
CA ILE A 250 -2.56 9.54 1.98
C ILE A 250 -3.87 9.45 2.77
N LYS A 251 -3.75 9.22 4.08
CA LYS A 251 -4.86 8.96 4.99
C LYS A 251 -5.18 10.18 5.85
N TYR A 252 -6.45 10.25 6.26
CA TYR A 252 -6.96 11.25 7.18
C TYR A 252 -6.48 11.03 8.61
N THR A 253 -5.86 12.06 9.18
CA THR A 253 -5.72 12.26 10.63
C THR A 253 -6.90 13.04 11.16
N MET A 254 -7.38 12.68 12.36
CA MET A 254 -8.48 13.35 13.10
C MET A 254 -8.33 14.88 13.21
N SER A 255 -7.14 15.39 12.92
CA SER A 255 -6.79 16.80 12.80
C SER A 255 -6.46 17.13 11.34
N LYS A 256 -7.47 17.61 10.60
CA LYS A 256 -7.39 18.41 9.36
C LYS A 256 -6.42 17.91 8.27
N ILE A 257 -6.92 17.07 7.35
CA ILE A 257 -6.42 17.13 5.97
C ILE A 257 -6.87 18.48 5.39
N SER A 258 -5.90 19.31 5.01
CA SER A 258 -6.10 20.67 4.50
C SER A 258 -6.66 20.73 3.08
N MET A 259 -6.45 19.67 2.27
CA MET A 259 -6.83 19.69 0.86
C MET A 259 -8.23 19.15 0.66
N ASP A 260 -9.09 20.03 0.18
CA ASP A 260 -10.43 19.66 -0.24
C ASP A 260 -10.43 19.04 -1.65
N ILE A 261 -11.49 18.29 -1.98
CA ILE A 261 -11.61 17.66 -3.30
C ILE A 261 -11.60 18.64 -4.47
N HIS A 262 -12.13 19.86 -4.31
CA HIS A 262 -12.14 20.85 -5.40
C HIS A 262 -10.72 21.32 -5.69
N GLN A 263 -9.95 21.65 -4.65
CA GLN A 263 -8.55 22.04 -4.74
C GLN A 263 -7.71 20.93 -5.37
N PHE A 264 -7.92 19.68 -4.95
CA PHE A 264 -7.18 18.54 -5.49
C PHE A 264 -7.44 18.34 -6.99
N LEU A 265 -8.70 18.35 -7.41
CA LEU A 265 -9.07 18.09 -8.82
C LEU A 265 -8.78 19.25 -9.78
N GLN A 266 -8.58 20.46 -9.26
CA GLN A 266 -8.18 21.64 -10.05
C GLN A 266 -6.68 21.67 -10.37
N LYS A 267 -5.86 20.88 -9.68
CA LYS A 267 -4.40 20.91 -9.84
C LYS A 267 -3.94 19.94 -10.92
N ASP A 268 -3.09 20.43 -11.81
CA ASP A 268 -2.35 19.59 -12.74
C ASP A 268 -1.21 18.90 -12.00
N ILE A 269 -1.20 17.57 -11.99
CA ILE A 269 -0.16 16.78 -11.32
C ILE A 269 0.87 16.39 -12.36
N ARG A 270 2.09 16.92 -12.21
CA ARG A 270 3.17 16.77 -13.17
C ARG A 270 4.02 15.56 -12.82
N PHE A 271 3.82 14.51 -13.59
CA PHE A 271 4.67 13.33 -13.50
C PHE A 271 5.90 13.48 -14.40
N PRO A 272 7.06 12.94 -13.97
CA PRO A 272 8.24 12.86 -14.82
C PRO A 272 7.91 12.21 -16.15
N LYS A 273 8.37 12.82 -17.25
CA LYS A 273 8.30 12.21 -18.58
C LYS A 273 9.50 11.27 -18.86
N ASP A 274 10.58 11.43 -18.10
CA ASP A 274 11.91 10.87 -18.45
C ASP A 274 12.36 9.72 -17.54
N VAL A 275 11.53 9.29 -16.58
CA VAL A 275 11.85 8.22 -15.62
C VAL A 275 10.68 7.28 -15.51
N ASP A 276 10.94 5.96 -15.49
CA ASP A 276 9.93 4.94 -15.25
C ASP A 276 9.17 5.27 -13.96
N ASN A 277 7.94 5.75 -14.12
CA ASN A 277 7.06 6.06 -13.02
C ASN A 277 6.80 4.76 -12.23
N THR A 278 7.21 4.76 -10.96
CA THR A 278 7.09 3.57 -10.11
C THR A 278 5.67 3.45 -9.55
N LEU A 279 4.98 4.58 -9.36
CA LEU A 279 3.65 4.64 -8.76
C LEU A 279 2.59 4.03 -9.66
N LYS A 280 2.00 2.94 -9.18
CA LYS A 280 0.90 2.20 -9.81
C LYS A 280 -0.42 2.42 -9.10
N ILE A 281 -0.39 2.68 -7.79
CA ILE A 281 -1.59 2.78 -6.96
C ILE A 281 -1.55 4.06 -6.13
N LEU A 282 -2.55 4.91 -6.31
CA LEU A 282 -2.76 6.10 -5.48
C LEU A 282 -4.07 5.94 -4.69
N GLU A 283 -4.00 6.13 -3.38
CA GLU A 283 -5.18 6.22 -2.52
C GLU A 283 -5.09 7.49 -1.68
N ILE A 284 -6.14 8.31 -1.73
CA ILE A 284 -6.16 9.57 -1.00
C ILE A 284 -7.50 9.75 -0.29
N THR A 285 -7.43 10.28 0.93
CA THR A 285 -8.60 10.77 1.66
C THR A 285 -8.64 12.29 1.54
N LEU A 286 -9.76 12.85 1.09
CA LEU A 286 -9.93 14.29 0.85
C LEU A 286 -11.09 14.82 1.67
N SER A 287 -10.94 16.05 2.19
CA SER A 287 -12.04 16.72 2.89
C SER A 287 -13.06 17.29 1.90
N LEU A 288 -14.28 17.47 2.38
CA LEU A 288 -15.34 18.16 1.66
C LEU A 288 -15.46 19.58 2.21
N ARG A 289 -15.73 20.56 1.33
CA ARG A 289 -16.00 21.94 1.79
C ARG A 289 -17.31 21.98 2.58
N SER A 290 -17.25 22.55 3.78
CA SER A 290 -18.42 22.91 4.57
C SER A 290 -18.96 24.27 4.11
N ILE A 291 -20.23 24.33 3.71
CA ILE A 291 -20.87 25.57 3.26
C ILE A 291 -21.64 26.20 4.43
N LEU A 292 -21.34 27.46 4.74
CA LEU A 292 -22.13 28.26 5.69
C LEU A 292 -23.53 28.53 5.12
N PRO A 293 -24.63 28.22 5.85
CA PRO A 293 -25.97 28.53 5.37
C PRO A 293 -26.16 30.05 5.30
N GLY A 294 -26.61 30.54 4.14
CA GLY A 294 -26.92 31.96 3.93
C GLY A 294 -25.90 32.74 3.10
N ILE A 295 -24.76 32.14 2.75
CA ILE A 295 -23.87 32.69 1.71
C ILE A 295 -24.35 32.10 0.38
N PRO A 296 -24.87 32.92 -0.55
CA PRO A 296 -25.10 32.47 -1.91
C PRO A 296 -23.75 31.99 -2.44
N LEU A 297 -23.67 30.72 -2.82
CA LEU A 297 -22.58 30.27 -3.67
C LEU A 297 -22.71 31.11 -4.94
N GLU A 298 -21.84 32.12 -5.10
CA GLU A 298 -21.54 32.57 -6.44
C GLU A 298 -21.30 31.31 -7.25
N HIS A 299 -21.97 31.22 -8.40
CA HIS A 299 -21.76 30.15 -9.36
C HIS A 299 -20.29 30.23 -9.81
N GLU A 300 -19.36 29.77 -8.97
CA GLU A 300 -18.07 29.29 -9.42
C GLU A 300 -18.46 28.15 -10.36
N ASN A 301 -18.51 28.49 -11.65
CA ASN A 301 -18.51 27.55 -12.74
C ASN A 301 -17.27 26.68 -12.54
N LEU A 302 -17.43 25.65 -11.71
CA LEU A 302 -16.53 24.53 -11.50
C LEU A 302 -16.56 23.60 -12.73
N ASP A 303 -16.81 24.17 -13.92
CA ASP A 303 -16.38 23.52 -15.14
C ASP A 303 -14.87 23.50 -15.06
N LEU A 304 -14.36 22.39 -14.51
CA LEU A 304 -12.97 22.02 -14.63
C LEU A 304 -12.71 21.99 -16.13
N GLU A 305 -12.20 23.09 -16.69
CA GLU A 305 -11.62 23.14 -18.03
C GLU A 305 -10.36 22.26 -17.99
N LEU A 306 -10.59 20.95 -17.98
CA LEU A 306 -9.55 19.95 -17.94
C LEU A 306 -8.98 19.89 -19.35
N GLY A 307 -7.99 20.75 -19.59
CA GLY A 307 -7.07 20.62 -20.69
C GLY A 307 -6.31 19.30 -20.52
N TYR A 308 -6.81 18.24 -21.13
CA TYR A 308 -6.10 16.96 -21.20
C TYR A 308 -4.94 17.11 -22.17
N THR A 309 -3.73 17.34 -21.66
CA THR A 309 -2.51 17.52 -22.49
C THR A 309 -1.66 16.26 -22.62
N GLY A 310 -1.97 15.20 -21.87
CA GLY A 310 -1.31 13.90 -21.96
C GLY A 310 0.20 13.89 -21.63
N PRO A 311 0.81 12.69 -21.53
CA PRO A 311 0.15 11.43 -21.24
C PRO A 311 -0.15 11.33 -19.72
N PRO A 312 -1.31 10.80 -19.31
CA PRO A 312 -1.59 10.54 -17.91
C PRO A 312 -0.61 9.48 -17.38
N ILE A 313 -0.33 9.48 -16.08
CA ILE A 313 0.20 8.26 -15.46
C ILE A 313 -0.74 7.14 -15.86
N SER A 314 -0.20 6.02 -16.31
CA SER A 314 -1.00 4.79 -16.34
C SER A 314 -1.06 4.22 -14.93
N LEU A 315 -1.83 4.87 -14.03
CA LEU A 315 -2.11 4.30 -12.71
C LEU A 315 -2.88 3.00 -12.94
N ALA A 316 -2.47 1.92 -12.29
CA ALA A 316 -3.25 0.69 -12.26
C ALA A 316 -4.53 0.86 -11.43
N SER A 317 -4.47 1.65 -10.35
CA SER A 317 -5.61 1.90 -9.48
C SER A 317 -5.56 3.30 -8.86
N PHE A 318 -6.70 3.98 -8.80
CA PHE A 318 -6.84 5.27 -8.15
C PHE A 318 -8.10 5.32 -7.28
N ARG A 319 -7.91 5.56 -5.98
CA ARG A 319 -9.00 5.64 -4.99
C ARG A 319 -9.05 7.01 -4.33
N ILE A 320 -10.24 7.62 -4.34
CA ILE A 320 -10.56 8.78 -3.49
C ILE A 320 -11.56 8.34 -2.42
N SER A 321 -11.28 8.67 -1.16
CA SER A 321 -12.24 8.55 -0.05
C SER A 321 -12.59 9.96 0.43
N LEU A 322 -13.88 10.30 0.42
CA LEU A 322 -14.37 11.61 0.85
C LEU A 322 -14.64 11.58 2.35
N ASP A 323 -14.03 12.48 3.11
CA ASP A 323 -14.39 12.65 4.50
C ASP A 323 -15.71 13.41 4.62
N CYS A 324 -16.74 12.69 5.08
CA CYS A 324 -18.07 13.23 5.36
C CYS A 324 -18.29 13.49 6.85
N SER A 325 -17.23 13.49 7.66
CA SER A 325 -17.31 13.85 9.07
C SER A 325 -17.92 15.24 9.22
N PRO A 326 -18.95 15.42 10.05
CA PRO A 326 -19.56 16.73 10.22
C PRO A 326 -18.58 17.69 10.90
N ASP A 327 -18.30 18.82 10.26
CA ASP A 327 -17.58 19.91 10.91
C ASP A 327 -18.45 20.50 12.02
N LYS A 328 -17.92 20.48 13.24
CA LYS A 328 -18.49 21.17 14.40
C LYS A 328 -17.76 22.49 14.55
N ILE A 329 -18.35 23.57 14.04
CA ILE A 329 -17.79 24.91 14.24
C ILE A 329 -18.52 25.55 15.41
N SER A 330 -17.75 26.03 16.37
CA SER A 330 -18.23 26.89 17.43
C SER A 330 -18.54 28.27 16.85
N GLN A 331 -19.81 28.67 16.90
CA GLN A 331 -20.23 30.03 16.55
C GLN A 331 -20.75 30.72 17.80
N GLN A 332 -20.25 31.94 18.06
CA GLN A 332 -20.88 32.81 19.04
C GLN A 332 -22.14 33.42 18.44
N VAL A 333 -23.29 33.08 19.00
CA VAL A 333 -24.58 33.69 18.68
C VAL A 333 -25.13 34.30 19.96
N ASN A 334 -25.29 35.64 19.99
CA ASN A 334 -25.76 36.40 21.15
C ASN A 334 -24.94 36.13 22.43
N GLY A 335 -23.60 36.09 22.32
CA GLY A 335 -22.70 35.88 23.46
C GLY A 335 -22.71 34.47 24.05
N LYS A 336 -23.44 33.52 23.43
CA LYS A 336 -23.40 32.10 23.78
C LYS A 336 -22.74 31.30 22.67
N GLU A 337 -21.85 30.39 23.08
CA GLU A 337 -21.22 29.43 22.19
C GLU A 337 -22.27 28.40 21.73
N ARG A 338 -22.51 28.34 20.42
CA ARG A 338 -23.42 27.36 19.82
C ARG A 338 -22.64 26.53 18.80
N LEU A 339 -22.62 25.22 19.02
CA LEU A 339 -22.07 24.27 18.05
C LEU A 339 -23.05 24.16 16.88
N VAL A 340 -22.63 24.61 15.70
CA VAL A 340 -23.38 24.44 14.46
C VAL A 340 -22.75 23.28 13.69
N THR A 341 -23.59 22.33 13.28
CA THR A 341 -23.17 21.17 12.49
C THR A 341 -23.36 21.47 11.01
N TYR A 342 -22.27 21.46 10.25
CA TYR A 342 -22.31 21.70 8.81
C TYR A 342 -22.40 20.39 8.04
N LYS A 343 -23.26 20.35 7.03
CA LYS A 343 -23.33 19.22 6.12
C LYS A 343 -22.33 19.43 4.98
N PRO A 344 -21.32 18.55 4.83
CA PRO A 344 -20.40 18.64 3.71
C PRO A 344 -21.13 18.40 2.39
N ARG A 345 -20.77 19.15 1.34
CA ARG A 345 -21.34 18.98 -0.01
C ARG A 345 -20.35 18.23 -0.90
N ILE A 346 -20.80 17.11 -1.45
CA ILE A 346 -20.05 16.36 -2.47
C ILE A 346 -20.19 17.11 -3.82
N PRO A 347 -19.08 17.34 -4.56
CA PRO A 347 -19.16 17.89 -5.91
C PRO A 347 -20.01 17.02 -6.85
N PRO A 348 -20.51 17.58 -7.97
CA PRO A 348 -21.15 16.76 -9.01
C PRO A 348 -20.26 15.59 -9.44
N LEU A 349 -20.84 14.38 -9.53
CA LEU A 349 -20.10 13.17 -9.91
C LEU A 349 -19.40 13.31 -11.27
N SER A 350 -19.99 14.05 -12.20
CA SER A 350 -19.41 14.34 -13.52
C SER A 350 -18.06 15.07 -13.41
N GLN A 351 -17.93 16.02 -12.48
CA GLN A 351 -16.68 16.75 -12.23
C GLN A 351 -15.63 15.84 -11.59
N ILE A 352 -16.03 15.06 -10.57
CA ILE A 352 -15.15 14.09 -9.91
C ILE A 352 -14.62 13.07 -10.93
N THR A 353 -15.51 12.56 -11.78
CA THR A 353 -15.19 11.61 -12.85
C THR A 353 -14.18 12.19 -13.83
N LYS A 354 -14.41 13.40 -14.35
CA LYS A 354 -13.47 14.04 -15.28
C LYS A 354 -12.11 14.28 -14.64
N GLY A 355 -12.07 14.78 -13.40
CA GLY A 355 -10.82 15.06 -12.68
C GLY A 355 -10.04 13.79 -12.35
N MET A 356 -10.72 12.74 -11.85
CA MET A 356 -10.09 11.44 -11.61
C MET A 356 -9.55 10.82 -12.90
N LEU A 357 -10.30 10.92 -14.00
CA LEU A 357 -9.87 10.44 -15.32
C LEU A 357 -8.65 11.20 -15.84
N ALA A 358 -8.57 12.51 -15.60
CA ALA A 358 -7.43 13.33 -15.99
C ALA A 358 -6.14 12.92 -15.27
N ILE A 359 -6.24 12.54 -13.99
CA ILE A 359 -5.09 12.11 -13.18
C ILE A 359 -4.70 10.65 -13.47
N GLY A 360 -5.67 9.73 -13.47
CA GLY A 360 -5.41 8.28 -13.53
C GLY A 360 -5.29 7.68 -14.94
N GLY A 361 -5.85 8.34 -15.97
CA GLY A 361 -5.85 7.84 -17.34
C GLY A 361 -6.84 6.70 -17.64
N ILE A 362 -6.92 6.30 -18.91
CA ILE A 362 -8.02 5.44 -19.40
C ILE A 362 -7.95 3.99 -18.89
N ASN A 363 -6.74 3.49 -18.56
CA ASN A 363 -6.52 2.10 -18.14
C ASN A 363 -6.50 1.91 -16.61
N CYS A 364 -7.02 2.88 -15.86
CA CYS A 364 -6.99 2.87 -14.40
C CYS A 364 -8.27 2.27 -13.80
N LYS A 365 -8.13 1.49 -12.73
CA LYS A 365 -9.25 1.10 -11.88
C LYS A 365 -9.58 2.21 -10.90
N TYR A 366 -10.73 2.85 -11.09
CA TYR A 366 -11.19 3.94 -10.22
C TYR A 366 -12.10 3.44 -9.09
N ILE A 367 -11.95 4.01 -7.90
CA ILE A 367 -12.83 3.75 -6.74
C ILE A 367 -13.13 5.09 -6.05
N LEU A 368 -14.41 5.38 -5.83
CA LEU A 368 -14.86 6.52 -5.02
C LEU A 368 -15.61 6.01 -3.79
N GLY A 369 -15.24 6.47 -2.60
CA GLY A 369 -15.92 6.08 -1.36
C GLY A 369 -16.07 7.24 -0.39
N VAL A 370 -16.71 6.97 0.74
CA VAL A 370 -16.90 7.94 1.83
C VAL A 370 -16.36 7.40 3.15
N TYR A 371 -15.97 8.31 4.03
CA TYR A 371 -15.56 8.05 5.40
C TYR A 371 -16.30 9.01 6.35
N GLY A 372 -16.23 8.77 7.67
CA GLY A 372 -16.73 9.75 8.65
C GLY A 372 -18.25 9.86 8.78
N CYS A 373 -19.02 8.94 8.20
CA CYS A 373 -20.49 8.92 8.28
C CYS A 373 -21.03 7.55 8.73
N GLU A 374 -22.27 7.55 9.21
CA GLU A 374 -23.04 6.32 9.49
C GLU A 374 -23.27 5.53 8.19
N ASP A 375 -23.29 4.20 8.29
CA ASP A 375 -23.42 3.27 7.16
C ASP A 375 -22.40 3.49 6.04
N LYS A 376 -21.17 3.88 6.40
CA LYS A 376 -20.09 4.21 5.45
C LYS A 376 -19.86 3.14 4.37
N GLU A 377 -20.06 1.86 4.69
CA GLU A 377 -19.86 0.74 3.77
C GLU A 377 -20.92 0.77 2.66
N TYR A 378 -22.20 0.78 3.05
CA TYR A 378 -23.33 0.90 2.13
C TYR A 378 -23.28 2.20 1.31
N ARG A 379 -22.99 3.34 1.96
CA ARG A 379 -22.88 4.63 1.27
C ARG A 379 -21.71 4.69 0.30
N SER A 380 -20.57 4.09 0.64
CA SER A 380 -19.42 4.00 -0.26
C SER A 380 -19.74 3.12 -1.47
N GLU A 381 -20.44 2.00 -1.27
CA GLU A 381 -20.85 1.12 -2.35
C GLU A 381 -21.80 1.84 -3.32
N MET A 382 -22.87 2.44 -2.81
CA MET A 382 -23.84 3.20 -3.62
C MET A 382 -23.17 4.38 -4.36
N LEU A 383 -22.32 5.15 -3.69
CA LEU A 383 -21.58 6.25 -4.32
C LEU A 383 -20.66 5.75 -5.43
N ASN A 384 -19.93 4.66 -5.17
CA ASN A 384 -19.04 4.06 -6.15
C ASN A 384 -19.83 3.57 -7.37
N GLU A 385 -20.96 2.91 -7.20
CA GLU A 385 -21.81 2.45 -8.31
C GLU A 385 -22.26 3.60 -9.20
N MET A 386 -22.76 4.69 -8.60
CA MET A 386 -23.15 5.90 -9.33
C MET A 386 -21.97 6.50 -10.09
N PHE A 387 -20.80 6.57 -9.46
CA PHE A 387 -19.57 7.04 -10.07
C PHE A 387 -19.10 6.14 -11.24
N GLN A 388 -19.18 4.81 -11.11
CA GLN A 388 -18.84 3.89 -12.20
C GLN A 388 -19.80 4.01 -13.38
N MET A 389 -21.07 4.37 -13.16
CA MET A 389 -21.99 4.69 -14.26
C MET A 389 -21.53 5.93 -15.03
N GLU A 390 -21.24 7.02 -14.31
CA GLU A 390 -20.77 8.28 -14.90
C GLU A 390 -19.46 8.10 -15.67
N MET A 391 -18.50 7.36 -15.10
CA MET A 391 -17.22 7.03 -15.75
C MET A 391 -17.42 6.27 -17.06
N ARG A 392 -18.35 5.30 -17.09
CA ARG A 392 -18.66 4.56 -18.33
C ARG A 392 -19.26 5.46 -19.39
N GLU A 393 -20.16 6.38 -19.04
CA GLU A 393 -20.74 7.32 -20.00
C GLU A 393 -19.69 8.30 -20.54
N LEU A 394 -18.82 8.82 -19.68
CA LEU A 394 -17.71 9.70 -20.10
C LEU A 394 -16.75 8.99 -21.08
N LEU A 395 -16.39 7.74 -20.78
CA LEU A 395 -15.53 6.94 -21.64
C LEU A 395 -16.20 6.55 -22.98
N LYS A 396 -17.51 6.30 -22.98
CA LYS A 396 -18.28 6.09 -24.23
C LYS A 396 -18.29 7.36 -25.08
N ALA A 397 -18.54 8.52 -24.49
CA ALA A 397 -18.56 9.80 -25.19
C ALA A 397 -17.19 10.20 -25.77
N ARG A 398 -16.09 9.77 -25.12
CA ARG A 398 -14.71 9.97 -25.58
C ARG A 398 -14.23 8.98 -26.63
N LYS A 399 -15.00 7.94 -27.00
CA LYS A 399 -14.64 7.10 -28.14
C LYS A 399 -14.71 7.94 -29.41
N GLU A 400 -13.61 8.59 -29.76
CA GLU A 400 -13.35 8.92 -31.15
C GLU A 400 -13.50 7.62 -31.95
N PRO A 401 -14.22 7.64 -33.08
CA PRO A 401 -14.27 6.47 -33.94
C PRO A 401 -12.82 6.09 -34.27
N VAL A 402 -12.44 4.83 -34.03
CA VAL A 402 -11.16 4.28 -34.47
C VAL A 402 -11.11 4.45 -35.99
N ARG A 403 -10.54 5.57 -36.44
CA ARG A 403 -10.28 5.81 -37.85
C ARG A 403 -8.96 5.15 -38.13
N TRP A 404 -9.02 3.99 -38.78
CA TRP A 404 -7.89 3.47 -39.52
C TRP A 404 -7.46 4.56 -40.50
N ARG A 405 -6.44 5.33 -40.14
CA ARG A 405 -5.82 6.31 -41.01
C ARG A 405 -4.65 5.62 -41.70
N ARG A 406 -4.61 5.72 -43.02
CA ARG A 406 -3.48 5.27 -43.81
C ARG A 406 -2.29 6.19 -43.46
N LEU A 407 -1.24 5.63 -42.87
CA LEU A 407 0.00 6.36 -42.59
C LEU A 407 0.55 6.98 -43.88
N SER A 408 0.98 8.25 -43.80
CA SER A 408 1.65 8.91 -44.91
C SER A 408 2.99 8.23 -45.21
N PRO A 409 3.57 8.39 -46.41
CA PRO A 409 4.87 7.81 -46.75
C PRO A 409 5.98 8.21 -45.77
N GLU A 410 5.92 9.42 -45.17
CA GLU A 410 6.90 9.85 -44.17
C GLU A 410 6.72 9.18 -42.80
N GLU A 411 5.52 8.66 -42.51
CA GLU A 411 5.19 7.99 -41.24
C GLU A 411 5.43 6.48 -41.26
N ARG A 412 5.82 5.91 -42.41
CA ARG A 412 6.05 4.47 -42.60
C ARG A 412 7.51 4.04 -42.41
N VAL A 413 8.32 4.86 -41.77
CA VAL A 413 9.76 4.63 -41.58
C VAL A 413 10.03 3.54 -40.55
#